data_AF-A0A4Y7TWU4-F1
#
_entry.id   AF-A0A4Y7TWU4-F1
#
_cell.length_a   1.000
_cell.length_b   1.000
_cell.length_c   1.000
_cell.angle_alpha   90.00
_cell.angle_beta   90.00
_cell.angle_gamma   90.00
#
_symmetry.space_group_name_H-M   'P 1'
#
loop_
_entity.id
_entity.type
_entity.pdbx_description
1 polymer ?
#
loop_
_entity_poly.entity_id
_entity_poly.type
_entity_poly.pdbx_seq_one_letter_code
_entity_poly.pdbx_strand_id
1 'polypeptide(L)'
;MVTLLHLPSSSPLLHTSLAHLTPELIAVEGIIECPGRRPRLPTELMLIVRTHLIIALSACLAEESNDTLAAYSCSLIALLCSDCTSYNTDIYGGNVFDWPWDQFSGPCLCEGDIDDCIARTQTFTDHITKLQCDPASAPYLFRHMELSASRRDRTNAEEDETNFHKRIAAIQSAASRSPILS
;
A
#
# COMPACT_ATOMS: atom_id res chain seq x y z
N MET A 1 -30.28 -0.58 -14.78
CA MET A 1 -28.83 -0.84 -14.91
C MET A 1 -28.16 0.46 -15.28
N VAL A 2 -27.57 1.14 -14.31
CA VAL A 2 -26.85 2.39 -14.55
C VAL A 2 -25.43 1.99 -14.97
N THR A 3 -25.04 2.27 -16.20
CA THR A 3 -23.64 2.17 -16.67
C THR A 3 -22.87 3.35 -16.08
N LEU A 4 -22.54 3.28 -14.79
CA LEU A 4 -21.74 4.29 -14.09
C LEU A 4 -20.26 4.05 -14.36
N LEU A 5 -19.60 5.11 -14.83
CA LEU A 5 -18.25 5.50 -14.42
C LEU A 5 -17.10 4.57 -14.81
N HIS A 6 -16.78 4.52 -16.10
CA HIS A 6 -15.42 4.24 -16.53
C HIS A 6 -14.70 5.57 -16.73
N LEU A 7 -14.46 6.32 -15.65
CA LEU A 7 -13.48 7.40 -15.71
C LEU A 7 -12.13 6.71 -15.70
N PRO A 8 -11.35 6.78 -16.79
CA PRO A 8 -10.06 6.15 -16.79
C PRO A 8 -9.18 7.01 -15.88
N SER A 9 -9.00 6.57 -14.64
CA SER A 9 -7.73 6.70 -13.92
C SER A 9 -6.57 6.03 -14.71
N SER A 10 -6.80 5.60 -15.96
CA SER A 10 -5.88 4.93 -16.87
C SER A 10 -4.83 5.89 -17.43
N SER A 11 -4.08 6.57 -16.58
CA SER A 11 -2.71 6.86 -16.97
C SER A 11 -1.90 5.60 -16.68
N PRO A 12 -1.66 4.71 -17.68
CA PRO A 12 -0.77 3.57 -17.48
C PRO A 12 0.62 4.04 -17.01
N LEU A 13 1.01 5.27 -17.40
CA LEU A 13 2.24 5.90 -16.94
C LEU A 13 2.24 6.15 -15.42
N LEU A 14 1.12 6.58 -14.84
CA LEU A 14 1.02 6.78 -13.39
C LEU A 14 1.19 5.45 -12.64
N HIS A 15 0.45 4.42 -13.02
CA HIS A 15 0.55 3.09 -12.40
C HIS A 15 1.89 2.41 -12.64
N THR A 16 2.52 2.64 -13.79
CA THR A 16 3.90 2.16 -14.05
C THR A 16 4.90 2.89 -13.16
N SER A 17 4.78 4.21 -13.02
CA SER A 17 5.66 5.01 -12.17
C SER A 17 5.53 4.61 -10.70
N LEU A 18 4.31 4.36 -10.23
CA LEU A 18 4.07 3.83 -8.88
C LEU A 18 4.60 2.40 -8.73
N ALA A 19 4.41 1.54 -9.72
CA ALA A 19 4.98 0.19 -9.73
C ALA A 19 6.52 0.22 -9.60
N HIS A 20 7.20 1.22 -10.15
CA HIS A 20 8.65 1.38 -9.99
C HIS A 20 9.11 1.71 -8.57
N LEU A 21 8.24 2.28 -7.75
CA LEU A 21 8.53 2.61 -6.36
C LEU A 21 8.19 1.48 -5.39
N THR A 22 7.68 0.35 -5.90
CA THR A 22 7.31 -0.79 -5.07
C THR A 22 8.56 -1.51 -4.54
N PRO A 23 8.52 -2.01 -3.29
CA PRO A 23 9.65 -2.71 -2.69
C PRO A 23 10.01 -4.00 -3.44
N GLU A 24 9.04 -4.65 -4.09
CA GLU A 24 9.26 -5.84 -4.91
C GLU A 24 10.16 -5.52 -6.10
N LEU A 25 9.86 -4.43 -6.81
CA LEU A 25 10.67 -4.03 -7.95
C LEU A 25 12.04 -3.50 -7.52
N ILE A 26 12.08 -2.69 -6.45
CA ILE A 26 13.34 -2.20 -5.86
C ILE A 26 14.23 -3.37 -5.44
N ALA A 27 13.67 -4.44 -4.87
CA ALA A 27 14.42 -5.64 -4.50
C ALA A 27 14.96 -6.38 -5.73
N VAL A 28 14.17 -6.51 -6.80
CA VAL A 28 14.62 -7.11 -8.07
C VAL A 28 15.72 -6.27 -8.72
N GLU A 29 15.57 -4.94 -8.73
CA GLU A 29 16.57 -4.00 -9.25
C GLU A 29 17.87 -4.06 -8.45
N GLY A 30 17.80 -4.08 -7.12
CA GLY A 30 18.97 -4.25 -6.25
C GLY A 30 19.69 -5.59 -6.47
N ILE A 31 18.95 -6.66 -6.79
CA ILE A 31 19.56 -7.91 -7.24
C ILE A 31 20.27 -7.66 -8.57
N ILE A 32 19.63 -7.08 -9.59
CA ILE A 32 20.25 -6.88 -10.91
C ILE A 32 21.54 -6.01 -10.84
N GLU A 33 21.52 -4.93 -10.06
CA GLU A 33 22.63 -3.96 -9.98
C GLU A 33 23.84 -4.47 -9.21
N CYS A 34 23.63 -5.31 -8.19
CA CYS A 34 24.70 -5.79 -7.33
C CYS A 34 24.91 -7.30 -7.51
N PRO A 35 25.66 -7.76 -8.53
CA PRO A 35 26.08 -9.16 -8.74
C PRO A 35 26.92 -9.68 -7.57
N GLY A 36 26.26 -10.05 -6.47
CA GLY A 36 26.88 -10.71 -5.33
C GLY A 36 27.40 -12.10 -5.67
N ARG A 37 28.21 -12.68 -4.76
CA ARG A 37 28.97 -13.94 -4.92
C ARG A 37 28.15 -15.24 -5.06
N ARG A 38 26.82 -15.18 -5.15
CA ARG A 38 25.97 -16.38 -5.21
C ARG A 38 25.58 -16.72 -6.65
N PRO A 39 25.38 -18.01 -6.98
CA PRO A 39 24.86 -18.39 -8.29
C PRO A 39 23.50 -17.72 -8.50
N ARG A 40 23.38 -17.01 -9.61
CA ARG A 40 22.19 -16.25 -9.98
C ARG A 40 21.59 -16.78 -11.27
N LEU A 41 20.31 -16.49 -11.44
CA LEU A 41 19.68 -16.62 -12.74
C LEU A 41 20.44 -15.75 -13.75
N PRO A 42 20.57 -16.20 -15.02
CA PRO A 42 21.02 -15.35 -16.11
C PRO A 42 20.28 -14.01 -16.13
N THR A 43 20.99 -12.93 -16.48
CA THR A 43 20.44 -11.56 -16.49
C THR A 43 19.21 -11.45 -17.38
N GLU A 44 19.16 -12.21 -18.47
CA GLU A 44 18.03 -12.28 -19.38
C GLU A 44 16.75 -12.74 -18.66
N LEU A 45 16.85 -13.76 -17.80
CA LEU A 45 15.72 -14.23 -17.01
C LEU A 45 15.31 -13.20 -15.97
N MET A 46 16.27 -12.52 -15.34
CA MET A 46 15.98 -11.45 -14.38
C MET A 46 15.24 -10.27 -15.03
N LEU A 47 15.60 -9.89 -16.26
CA LEU A 47 14.91 -8.85 -17.02
C LEU A 47 13.48 -9.27 -17.40
N ILE A 48 13.28 -10.53 -17.80
CA ILE A 48 11.95 -11.08 -18.07
C ILE A 48 11.07 -11.00 -16.80
N VAL A 49 11.61 -11.43 -15.66
CA VAL A 49 10.91 -11.33 -14.36
C VAL A 49 10.56 -9.88 -14.04
N ARG A 50 11.49 -8.94 -14.22
CA ARG A 50 11.25 -7.50 -14.01
C ARG A 50 10.09 -6.99 -14.88
N THR A 51 10.09 -7.30 -16.18
CA THR A 51 9.03 -6.85 -17.09
C THR A 51 7.65 -7.39 -16.68
N HIS A 52 7.55 -8.69 -16.38
CA HIS A 52 6.29 -9.28 -15.93
C HIS A 52 5.83 -8.71 -14.59
N LEU A 53 6.76 -8.46 -13.66
CA LEU A 53 6.45 -7.88 -12.36
C LEU A 53 5.88 -6.47 -12.50
N ILE A 54 6.47 -5.62 -13.35
CA ILE A 54 5.95 -4.27 -13.62
C ILE A 54 4.52 -4.34 -14.15
N ILE A 55 4.26 -5.18 -15.16
CA ILE A 55 2.93 -5.32 -15.76
C ILE A 55 1.91 -5.77 -14.72
N ALA A 56 2.25 -6.78 -13.91
CA ALA A 56 1.38 -7.30 -12.87
C ALA A 56 1.08 -6.24 -11.79
N LEU A 57 2.10 -5.56 -11.30
CA LEU A 57 1.95 -4.50 -10.28
C LEU A 57 1.13 -3.32 -10.80
N SER A 58 1.39 -2.87 -12.02
CA SER A 58 0.61 -1.78 -12.63
C SER A 58 -0.86 -2.15 -12.81
N ALA A 59 -1.16 -3.41 -13.17
CA ALA A 59 -2.53 -3.89 -13.26
C ALA A 59 -3.22 -3.91 -11.88
N CYS A 60 -2.55 -4.43 -10.85
CA CYS A 60 -3.08 -4.44 -9.48
C CYS A 60 -3.34 -3.02 -8.96
N LEU A 61 -2.39 -2.10 -9.14
CA LEU A 61 -2.54 -0.71 -8.72
C LEU A 61 -3.69 0.00 -9.45
N ALA A 62 -3.92 -0.33 -10.72
CA ALA A 62 -5.03 0.22 -11.48
C ALA A 62 -6.38 -0.30 -10.99
N GLU A 63 -6.49 -1.60 -10.70
CA GLU A 63 -7.69 -2.21 -10.12
C GLU A 63 -8.02 -1.59 -8.75
N GLU A 64 -7.02 -1.52 -7.88
CA GLU A 64 -7.18 -0.94 -6.54
C GLU A 64 -7.52 0.55 -6.56
N SER A 65 -6.90 1.33 -7.47
CA SER A 65 -7.24 2.73 -7.65
C SER A 65 -8.70 2.88 -8.07
N ASN A 66 -9.20 2.04 -8.97
CA ASN A 66 -10.59 2.06 -9.40
C ASN A 66 -11.55 1.70 -8.26
N ASP A 67 -11.24 0.65 -7.48
CA ASP A 67 -12.05 0.25 -6.33
C ASP A 67 -12.11 1.34 -5.26
N THR A 68 -10.97 1.97 -4.98
CA THR A 68 -10.87 3.08 -4.02
C THR A 68 -11.66 4.30 -4.50
N LEU A 69 -11.56 4.65 -5.79
CA LEU A 69 -12.34 5.74 -6.39
C LEU A 69 -13.84 5.44 -6.37
N ALA A 70 -14.24 4.20 -6.64
CA ALA A 70 -15.63 3.78 -6.56
C ALA A 70 -16.16 3.91 -5.11
N ALA A 71 -15.42 3.40 -4.12
CA ALA A 71 -15.78 3.53 -2.71
C ALA A 71 -15.88 5.01 -2.26
N TYR A 72 -14.96 5.86 -2.72
CA TYR A 72 -14.99 7.29 -2.47
C TYR A 72 -16.23 7.95 -3.10
N SER A 73 -16.55 7.63 -4.36
CA SER A 73 -17.74 8.15 -5.05
C SER A 73 -19.04 7.75 -4.35
N CYS A 74 -19.14 6.50 -3.89
CA CYS A 74 -20.28 6.02 -3.09
C CYS A 74 -20.39 6.79 -1.77
N SER A 75 -19.26 7.06 -1.11
CA SER A 75 -19.22 7.83 0.14
C SER A 75 -19.68 9.28 -0.06
N LEU A 76 -19.34 9.91 -1.19
CA LEU A 76 -19.84 11.23 -1.56
C LEU A 76 -21.34 11.24 -1.83
N ILE A 77 -21.83 10.27 -2.62
CA ILE A 77 -23.27 10.15 -2.90
C ILE A 77 -24.06 9.94 -1.60
N ALA A 78 -23.52 9.17 -0.65
CA ALA A 78 -24.16 8.92 0.64
C ALA A 78 -24.35 10.18 1.51
N LEU A 79 -23.70 11.30 1.18
CA LEU A 79 -23.93 12.60 1.84
C LEU A 79 -25.19 13.33 1.33
N LEU A 80 -25.73 12.89 0.19
CA LEU A 80 -26.94 13.45 -0.39
C LEU A 80 -28.14 12.55 -0.07
N CYS A 81 -29.34 13.14 -0.02
CA CYS A 81 -30.59 12.38 -0.04
C CYS A 81 -30.91 11.98 -1.48
N SER A 82 -31.86 11.07 -1.65
CA SER A 82 -32.26 10.57 -2.97
C SER A 82 -32.64 11.68 -3.97
N ASP A 83 -33.37 12.70 -3.52
CA ASP A 83 -33.77 13.83 -4.36
C ASP A 83 -32.56 14.67 -4.81
N CYS A 84 -31.64 14.98 -3.89
CA CYS A 84 -30.41 15.71 -4.22
C CYS A 84 -29.51 14.91 -5.16
N THR A 85 -29.40 13.59 -4.98
CA THR A 85 -28.65 12.71 -5.88
C THR A 85 -29.28 12.70 -7.27
N SER A 86 -30.62 12.58 -7.38
CA SER A 86 -31.33 12.60 -8.66
C SER A 86 -31.11 13.93 -9.36
N TYR A 87 -31.29 15.05 -8.65
CA TYR A 87 -31.06 16.39 -9.19
C TYR A 87 -29.64 16.54 -9.76
N ASN A 88 -28.62 16.18 -9.00
CA ASN A 88 -27.23 16.30 -9.47
C ASN A 88 -26.96 15.38 -10.67
N THR A 89 -27.53 14.17 -10.66
CA THR A 89 -27.41 13.22 -11.78
C THR A 89 -28.08 13.75 -13.05
N ASP A 90 -29.23 14.41 -12.93
CA ASP A 90 -29.99 14.94 -14.06
C ASP A 90 -29.33 16.20 -14.65
N ILE A 91 -28.72 17.04 -13.81
CA ILE A 91 -28.11 18.31 -14.23
C ILE A 91 -26.66 18.14 -14.70
N TYR A 92 -25.84 17.42 -13.95
CA TYR A 92 -24.39 17.28 -14.19
C TYR A 92 -24.02 15.93 -14.82
N GLY A 93 -24.97 15.00 -14.91
CA GLY A 93 -24.77 13.66 -15.44
C GLY A 93 -24.42 12.63 -14.38
N GLY A 94 -24.32 11.37 -14.81
CA GLY A 94 -24.03 10.23 -13.93
C GLY A 94 -22.60 10.19 -13.39
N ASN A 95 -21.71 11.06 -13.87
CA ASN A 95 -20.36 11.11 -13.34
C ASN A 95 -20.28 12.03 -12.13
N VAL A 96 -20.18 11.41 -10.95
CA VAL A 96 -20.05 12.09 -9.65
C VAL A 96 -18.91 13.11 -9.67
N PHE A 97 -17.80 12.83 -10.35
CA PHE A 97 -16.65 13.72 -10.38
C PHE A 97 -16.84 15.00 -11.21
N ASP A 98 -17.88 15.06 -12.06
CA ASP A 98 -18.20 16.25 -12.86
C ASP A 98 -19.13 17.22 -12.09
N TRP A 99 -19.58 16.84 -10.89
CA TRP A 99 -20.45 17.68 -10.07
C TRP A 99 -19.66 18.84 -9.45
N PRO A 100 -20.29 20.01 -9.18
CA PRO A 100 -19.62 21.18 -8.60
C PRO A 100 -19.35 21.01 -7.10
N TRP A 101 -18.39 20.15 -6.76
CA TRP A 101 -17.98 19.90 -5.38
C TRP A 101 -17.30 21.09 -4.70
N ASP A 102 -16.84 22.08 -5.47
CA ASP A 102 -16.30 23.34 -4.96
C ASP A 102 -17.34 24.14 -4.15
N GLN A 103 -18.62 23.94 -4.44
CA GLN A 103 -19.75 24.57 -3.73
C GLN A 103 -20.38 23.63 -2.70
N PHE A 104 -19.87 22.40 -2.56
CA PHE A 104 -20.41 21.43 -1.63
C PHE A 104 -20.06 21.82 -0.19
N SER A 105 -21.09 22.20 0.57
CA SER A 105 -20.94 22.68 1.96
C SER A 105 -21.11 21.57 3.01
N GLY A 106 -21.21 20.31 2.58
CA GLY A 106 -21.50 19.17 3.45
C GLY A 106 -22.80 18.46 3.08
N PRO A 107 -23.28 17.54 3.93
CA PRO A 107 -24.49 16.76 3.67
C PRO A 107 -25.72 17.64 3.42
N CYS A 108 -26.67 17.13 2.64
CA CYS A 108 -27.89 17.88 2.37
C CYS A 108 -28.74 18.06 3.65
N LEU A 109 -29.36 19.23 3.81
CA LEU A 109 -30.29 19.53 4.90
C LEU A 109 -31.72 19.05 4.63
N CYS A 110 -31.93 18.29 3.56
CA CYS A 110 -33.24 17.85 3.09
C CYS A 110 -33.84 16.72 3.92
N GLU A 111 -33.01 15.97 4.65
CA GLU A 111 -33.39 14.74 5.35
C GLU A 111 -32.78 14.75 6.75
N GLY A 112 -33.62 15.00 7.78
CA GLY A 112 -33.25 14.94 9.19
C GLY A 112 -33.20 16.30 9.92
N ASP A 113 -32.98 16.24 11.23
CA ASP A 113 -32.61 17.41 12.04
C ASP A 113 -31.14 17.79 11.78
N ILE A 114 -30.72 18.97 12.22
CA ILE A 114 -29.34 19.45 12.16
C ILE A 114 -28.38 18.42 12.78
N ASP A 115 -28.81 17.74 13.83
CA ASP A 115 -28.02 16.69 14.51
C ASP A 115 -27.71 15.50 13.59
N ASP A 116 -28.65 15.08 12.73
CA ASP A 116 -28.43 13.99 11.76
C ASP A 116 -27.44 14.42 10.67
N CYS A 117 -27.51 15.67 10.22
CA CYS A 117 -26.57 16.24 9.27
C CYS A 117 -25.14 16.27 9.85
N ILE A 118 -25.00 16.66 11.12
CA ILE A 118 -23.72 16.65 11.82
C ILE A 118 -23.16 15.22 11.92
N ALA A 119 -24.01 14.24 12.29
CA ALA A 119 -23.59 12.85 12.40
C ALA A 119 -23.11 12.25 11.06
N ARG A 120 -23.80 12.55 9.96
CA ARG A 120 -23.40 12.12 8.60
C ARG A 120 -22.07 12.76 8.19
N THR A 121 -21.89 14.05 8.49
CA THR A 121 -20.62 14.76 8.22
C THR A 121 -19.46 14.14 8.97
N GLN A 122 -19.65 13.84 10.26
CA GLN A 122 -18.64 13.19 11.09
C GLN A 122 -18.30 11.80 10.55
N THR A 123 -19.31 10.99 10.23
CA THR A 123 -19.13 9.64 9.66
C THR A 123 -18.32 9.68 8.36
N PHE A 124 -18.62 10.63 7.48
CA PHE A 124 -17.84 10.84 6.26
C PHE A 124 -16.41 11.27 6.55
N THR A 125 -16.21 12.24 7.45
CA THR A 125 -14.88 12.74 7.82
C THR A 125 -14.02 11.63 8.43
N ASP A 126 -14.60 10.82 9.30
CA ASP A 126 -13.95 9.64 9.89
C ASP A 126 -13.59 8.61 8.82
N HIS A 127 -14.48 8.38 7.85
CA HIS A 127 -14.22 7.47 6.74
C HIS A 127 -13.07 7.96 5.85
N ILE A 128 -13.05 9.25 5.48
CA ILE A 128 -11.95 9.84 4.69
C ILE A 128 -10.64 9.81 5.46
N THR A 129 -10.68 10.15 6.75
CA THR A 129 -9.51 10.14 7.62
C THR A 129 -8.98 8.72 7.77
N LYS A 130 -9.86 7.72 7.89
CA LYS A 130 -9.46 6.31 7.88
C LYS A 130 -8.80 5.92 6.57
N LEU A 131 -9.35 6.29 5.42
CA LEU A 131 -8.73 6.02 4.11
C LEU A 131 -7.35 6.70 3.97
N GLN A 132 -7.14 7.86 4.60
CA GLN A 132 -5.86 8.58 4.55
C GLN A 132 -4.84 8.06 5.58
N CYS A 133 -5.29 7.58 6.73
CA CYS A 133 -4.45 7.28 7.89
C CYS A 133 -4.30 5.79 8.19
N ASP A 134 -4.98 4.89 7.49
CA ASP A 134 -4.87 3.45 7.74
C ASP A 134 -3.70 2.84 6.92
N PRO A 135 -2.52 2.63 7.54
CA PRO A 135 -1.42 1.93 6.87
C PRO A 135 -1.75 0.45 6.61
N ALA A 136 -2.78 -0.11 7.25
CA ALA A 136 -3.24 -1.48 7.05
C ALA A 136 -4.26 -1.59 5.91
N SER A 137 -4.84 -0.48 5.45
CA SER A 137 -5.58 -0.41 4.18
C SER A 137 -4.68 -0.08 2.99
N ALA A 138 -3.39 0.15 3.22
CA ALA A 138 -2.43 0.09 2.13
C ALA A 138 -2.48 -1.30 1.49
N PRO A 139 -2.38 -1.40 0.16
CA PRO A 139 -2.56 -2.65 -0.59
C PRO A 139 -1.84 -3.84 0.05
N TYR A 140 -2.41 -5.04 -0.14
CA TYR A 140 -1.87 -6.34 0.25
C TYR A 140 -0.35 -6.54 0.07
N LEU A 141 0.30 -5.75 -0.79
CA LEU A 141 1.76 -5.65 -0.93
C LEU A 141 2.47 -5.33 0.41
N PHE A 142 1.90 -4.51 1.28
CA PHE A 142 2.51 -4.19 2.58
C PHE A 142 2.40 -5.33 3.60
N ARG A 143 1.32 -6.13 3.53
CA ARG A 143 1.06 -7.20 4.51
C ARG A 143 2.01 -8.40 4.36
N HIS A 144 2.53 -8.64 3.16
CA HIS A 144 3.59 -9.64 2.95
C HIS A 144 4.97 -9.14 3.42
N MET A 145 5.16 -7.83 3.55
CA MET A 145 6.41 -7.21 4.02
C MET A 145 6.62 -7.39 5.52
N GLU A 146 5.60 -7.19 6.37
CA GLU A 146 5.77 -7.37 7.83
C GLU A 146 6.14 -8.83 8.17
N LEU A 147 5.55 -9.80 7.47
CA LEU A 147 5.85 -11.22 7.67
C LEU A 147 7.28 -11.60 7.24
N SER A 148 7.87 -10.87 6.29
CA SER A 148 9.24 -11.13 5.80
C SER A 148 10.31 -10.30 6.51
N ALA A 149 10.01 -9.08 6.97
CA ALA A 149 10.88 -8.29 7.86
C ALA A 149 10.99 -8.94 9.25
N SER A 150 9.88 -9.41 9.82
CA SER A 150 9.86 -10.12 11.10
C SER A 150 10.67 -11.43 11.09
N ARG A 151 10.85 -12.07 9.91
CA ARG A 151 11.74 -13.23 9.75
C ARG A 151 13.22 -12.88 9.73
N ARG A 152 13.59 -11.70 9.22
CA ARG A 152 15.00 -11.29 9.08
C ARG A 152 15.64 -10.91 10.42
N ASP A 153 14.87 -10.31 11.32
CA ASP A 153 15.36 -9.98 12.66
C ASP A 153 15.60 -11.24 13.51
N ARG A 154 14.80 -12.31 13.32
CA ARG A 154 15.04 -13.58 14.01
C ARG A 154 16.33 -14.27 13.56
N THR A 155 16.65 -14.27 12.27
CA THR A 155 17.85 -14.95 11.78
C THR A 155 19.14 -14.23 12.18
N ASN A 156 19.11 -12.89 12.24
CA ASN A 156 20.28 -12.11 12.66
C ASN A 156 20.54 -12.24 14.16
N ALA A 157 19.49 -12.35 14.98
CA ALA A 157 19.64 -12.57 16.43
C ALA A 157 20.26 -13.95 16.76
N GLU A 158 19.87 -15.01 16.05
CA GLU A 158 20.44 -16.36 16.28
C GLU A 158 21.91 -16.47 15.81
N GLU A 159 22.29 -15.79 14.72
CA GLU A 159 23.69 -15.75 14.27
C GLU A 159 24.59 -14.97 15.24
N ASP A 160 24.10 -13.91 15.87
CA ASP A 160 24.88 -13.13 16.85
C ASP A 160 25.07 -13.90 18.17
N GLU A 161 24.05 -14.62 18.64
CA GLU A 161 24.12 -15.42 19.87
C GLU A 161 25.11 -16.59 19.73
N THR A 162 25.09 -17.28 18.59
CA THR A 162 26.05 -18.37 18.32
C THR A 162 27.48 -17.86 18.17
N ASN A 163 27.68 -16.66 17.62
CA ASN A 163 29.00 -16.04 17.49
C ASN A 163 29.53 -15.55 18.85
N PHE A 164 28.66 -15.01 19.69
CA PHE A 164 28.99 -14.61 21.06
C PHE A 164 29.50 -15.80 21.90
N HIS A 165 28.80 -16.94 21.87
CA HIS A 165 29.22 -18.14 22.61
C HIS A 165 30.55 -18.71 22.13
N LYS A 166 30.83 -18.69 20.82
CA LYS A 166 32.14 -19.10 20.28
C LYS A 166 33.28 -18.22 20.80
N ARG A 167 33.05 -16.91 20.94
CA ARG A 167 34.07 -15.98 21.47
C ARG A 167 34.34 -16.22 22.94
N ILE A 168 33.33 -16.49 23.76
CA ILE A 168 33.51 -16.84 25.18
C ILE A 168 34.31 -18.14 25.33
N ALA A 169 33.97 -19.18 24.56
CA ALA A 169 34.69 -20.46 24.61
C ALA A 169 36.16 -20.32 24.21
N ALA A 170 36.48 -19.48 23.21
CA ALA A 170 37.85 -19.21 22.80
C ALA A 170 38.67 -18.50 23.90
N ILE A 171 38.08 -17.54 24.62
CA ILE A 171 38.74 -16.84 25.73
C ILE A 171 39.03 -17.80 26.90
N GLN A 172 38.06 -18.64 27.26
CA GLN A 172 38.23 -19.65 28.33
C GLN A 172 39.32 -20.67 27.97
N SER A 173 39.35 -21.13 26.72
CA SER A 173 40.43 -22.00 26.20
C SER A 173 41.81 -21.33 26.30
N ALA A 174 41.92 -20.03 26.02
CA ALA A 174 43.19 -19.32 26.10
C ALA A 174 43.69 -19.16 27.54
N ALA A 175 42.79 -18.87 28.49
CA ALA A 175 43.13 -18.71 29.90
C ALA A 175 43.66 -20.01 30.55
N SER A 176 43.14 -21.18 30.14
CA SER A 176 43.59 -22.48 30.64
C SER A 176 45.00 -22.92 30.19
N ARG A 177 45.64 -22.19 29.25
CA ARG A 177 46.96 -22.55 28.71
C ARG A 177 48.13 -21.75 29.29
N SER A 178 47.90 -20.85 30.25
CA SER A 178 48.97 -20.09 30.89
C SER A 178 49.83 -21.01 31.77
N PRO A 179 51.10 -21.27 31.43
CA PRO A 179 51.99 -22.06 32.26
C PRO A 179 52.38 -21.21 33.48
N ILE A 180 52.28 -21.79 34.66
CA ILE A 180 52.82 -21.22 35.89
C ILE A 180 54.35 -21.25 35.75
N LEU A 181 54.93 -20.12 35.33
CA LEU A 181 56.36 -19.88 35.36
C LEU A 181 56.79 -19.93 36.84
N SER A 182 57.42 -21.05 37.20
CA SER A 182 58.08 -21.27 38.50
C SER A 182 59.56 -20.95 38.39
#